data_AF-A0A940RL88-F1
#
_entry.id   AF-A0A940RL88-F1
#
_cell.length_a   1.000
_cell.length_b   1.000
_cell.length_c   1.000
_cell.angle_alpha   90.00
_cell.angle_beta   90.00
_cell.angle_gamma   90.00
#
_symmetry.space_group_name_H-M   'P 1'
#
loop_
_entity.id
_entity.type
_entity.pdbx_description
1 polymer ?
#
loop_
_entity_poly.entity_id
_entity_poly.type
_entity_poly.pdbx_seq_one_letter_code
_entity_poly.pdbx_strand_id
1 'polypeptide(L)' 'MPTQQDHIIEAERLERLADAADSDHARDALRRMAQTSRLSAALVGMLEASREELPG' A
#
# COMPACT_ATOMS: atom_id res chain seq x y z
N MET A 1 -8.19 11.18 5.39
CA MET A 1 -7.64 10.32 4.33
C MET A 1 -6.61 9.40 4.97
N PRO A 2 -6.49 8.13 4.57
CA PRO A 2 -5.39 7.26 5.00
C PRO A 2 -4.04 7.90 4.70
N THR A 3 -3.05 7.67 5.55
CA THR A 3 -1.68 8.18 5.41
C THR A 3 -0.85 7.31 4.48
N GLN A 4 0.32 7.78 4.05
CA GLN A 4 1.30 6.95 3.35
C GLN A 4 1.59 5.66 4.13
N GLN A 5 1.75 5.77 5.45
CA GLN A 5 2.12 4.65 6.31
C GLN A 5 1.01 3.60 6.42
N ASP A 6 -0.26 4.01 6.46
CA ASP A 6 -1.40 3.08 6.46
C ASP A 6 -1.39 2.19 5.21
N HIS A 7 -1.07 2.78 4.05
CA HIS A 7 -0.97 2.04 2.78
C HIS A 7 0.23 1.09 2.73
N ILE A 8 1.35 1.43 3.38
CA ILE A 8 2.51 0.53 3.50
C ILE A 8 2.15 -0.67 4.38
N ILE A 9 1.56 -0.43 5.55
CA ILE A 9 1.16 -1.49 6.49
C ILE A 9 0.18 -2.46 5.83
N GLU A 10 -0.80 -1.94 5.07
CA GLU A 10 -1.76 -2.78 4.38
C GLU A 10 -1.11 -3.60 3.25
N ALA A 11 -0.17 -3.02 2.50
CA ALA A 11 0.57 -3.76 1.48
C ALA A 11 1.32 -4.96 2.07
N GLU A 12 2.06 -4.76 3.16
CA GLU A 12 2.78 -5.84 3.84
C GLU A 12 1.84 -6.90 4.40
N ARG A 13 0.69 -6.49 4.94
CA ARG A 13 -0.34 -7.42 5.42
C ARG A 13 -0.85 -8.29 4.27
N LEU A 14 -1.17 -7.69 3.12
CA LEU A 14 -1.65 -8.41 1.95
C LEU A 14 -0.62 -9.40 1.40
N GLU A 15 0.67 -9.06 1.47
CA GLU A 15 1.76 -9.97 1.10
C GLU A 15 1.89 -11.16 2.03
N ARG A 16 1.84 -10.94 3.35
CA ARG A 16 1.82 -12.02 4.33
C ARG A 16 0.60 -12.95 4.14
N LEU A 17 -0.55 -12.38 3.79
CA LEU A 17 -1.74 -13.16 3.45
C LEU A 17 -1.55 -13.97 2.16
N ALA A 18 -0.90 -13.38 1.14
CA ALA A 18 -0.63 -14.07 -0.11
C ALA A 18 0.31 -15.27 0.10
N ASP A 19 1.32 -15.12 0.95
CA ASP A 19 2.26 -16.19 1.29
C ASP A 19 1.58 -17.35 2.03
N ALA A 20 0.55 -17.05 2.83
CA ALA A 20 -0.25 -18.04 3.55
C ALA A 20 -1.45 -18.58 2.74
N ALA A 21 -1.72 -18.07 1.54
CA ALA A 21 -2.89 -18.45 0.77
C ALA A 21 -2.69 -19.79 0.06
N ASP A 22 -3.62 -20.73 0.25
CA ASP A 22 -3.61 -22.06 -0.37
C ASP A 22 -4.06 -22.07 -1.83
N SER A 23 -4.75 -21.02 -2.28
CA SER A 23 -5.26 -20.89 -3.64
C SER A 23 -4.40 -19.95 -4.47
N ASP A 24 -3.98 -20.40 -5.66
CA ASP A 24 -3.22 -19.57 -6.61
C ASP A 24 -4.00 -18.31 -7.00
N HIS A 25 -5.31 -18.44 -7.22
CA HIS A 25 -6.16 -17.30 -7.53
C HIS A 25 -6.21 -16.27 -6.38
N ALA A 26 -6.33 -16.75 -5.14
CA ALA A 26 -6.32 -15.89 -3.97
C ALA A 26 -4.96 -15.20 -3.79
N ARG A 27 -3.86 -15.93 -3.98
CA ARG A 27 -2.50 -15.40 -3.93
C ARG A 27 -2.29 -14.29 -4.94
N ASP A 28 -2.72 -14.49 -6.19
CA ASP A 28 -2.61 -13.49 -7.24
C ASP A 28 -3.47 -12.25 -6.97
N ALA A 29 -4.69 -12.44 -6.45
CA ALA A 29 -5.54 -11.33 -6.05
C ALA A 29 -4.90 -10.51 -4.93
N LEU A 30 -4.40 -11.16 -3.88
CA LEU A 30 -3.73 -10.52 -2.74
C LEU A 30 -2.46 -9.76 -3.18
N ARG A 31 -1.65 -10.34 -4.07
CA ARG A 31 -0.47 -9.66 -4.64
C ARG A 31 -0.84 -8.41 -5.44
N ARG A 32 -1.88 -8.46 -6.27
CA ARG A 32 -2.37 -7.27 -6.99
C ARG A 32 -2.88 -6.18 -6.05
N MET A 33 -3.56 -6.57 -4.97
CA MET A 33 -4.01 -5.64 -3.95
C MET A 33 -2.82 -5.00 -3.21
N ALA A 34 -1.81 -5.79 -2.83
CA ALA A 34 -0.60 -5.29 -2.18
C ALA A 34 0.13 -4.28 -3.07
N GLN A 35 0.29 -4.60 -4.36
CA GLN A 35 0.88 -3.71 -5.35
C GLN A 35 0.10 -2.39 -5.47
N THR A 36 -1.24 -2.46 -5.54
CA THR A 36 -2.09 -1.27 -5.55
C THR A 36 -1.89 -0.43 -4.29
N SER A 37 -1.81 -1.05 -3.12
CA SER A 37 -1.58 -0.34 -1.85
C SER A 37 -0.22 0.35 -1.82
N ARG A 38 0.84 -0.27 -2.36
CA ARG A 38 2.16 0.39 -2.50
C ARG A 38 2.13 1.59 -3.43
N LEU A 39 1.41 1.49 -4.55
CA LEU A 39 1.24 2.62 -5.46
C LEU A 39 0.52 3.78 -4.76
N SER A 40 -0.54 3.47 -4.02
CA SER A 40 -1.23 4.46 -3.19
C SER A 40 -0.31 5.08 -2.15
N ALA A 41 0.53 4.30 -1.47
CA ALA A 41 1.52 4.82 -0.52
C ALA A 41 2.49 5.80 -1.20
N ALA A 42 3.01 5.47 -2.38
CA ALA A 42 3.90 6.36 -3.12
C ALA A 42 3.21 7.68 -3.50
N LEU A 43 1.97 7.61 -4.01
CA LEU A 43 1.19 8.80 -4.37
C LEU A 43 0.86 9.67 -3.15
N VAL A 44 0.42 9.06 -2.05
CA VAL A 44 0.10 9.79 -0.82
C VAL A 44 1.36 10.40 -0.23
N GLY A 45 2.49 9.69 -0.20
CA GLY A 45 3.76 10.22 0.27
C GLY A 45 4.24 11.44 -0.53
N MET A 46 4.08 11.42 -1.86
CA MET A 46 4.36 12.60 -2.69
C MET A 46 3.46 13.79 -2.34
N LEU A 47 2.17 13.54 -2.07
CA LEU A 47 1.22 14.59 -1.69
C LEU A 47 1.49 15.14 -0.28
N GLU A 48 1.86 14.28 0.66
CA GLU A 48 2.23 14.65 2.03
C GLU A 48 3.50 15.51 2.02
N ALA A 49 4.57 15.07 1.32
CA ALA A 49 5.79 15.84 1.16
C ALA A 49 5.55 17.21 0.50
N SER A 50 4.72 17.27 -0.55
CA SER A 50 4.38 18.54 -1.23
C SER A 50 3.65 19.53 -0.31
N ARG A 51 2.97 19.07 0.75
CA ARG A 51 2.29 19.92 1.72
C ARG A 51 3.23 20.45 2.80
N GLU A 52 4.25 19.67 3.17
CA GLU A 52 5.27 20.09 4.14
C GLU A 52 6.18 21.19 3.58
N GLU A 53 6.33 21.28 2.25
CA GLU A 53 7.16 22.28 1.57
C GLU A 53 6.52 23.67 1.42
N LEU A 54 5.24 23.84 1.77
CA LEU A 54 4.58 25.16 1.76
C LEU A 54 4.98 25.96 3.01
N PRO A 55 5.74 27.07 2.89
CA PRO A 55 6.03 27.93 4.03
C PRO A 55 4.71 28.58 4.49
N GLY A 56 4.42 28.47 5.78
CA GLY A 56 3.34 29.20 6.44
C GLY A 56 3.58 30.70 6.49
#